data_AF-A0A4S8J528-F1
#
_entry.id   AF-A0A4S8J528-F1
#
_cell.length_a   1.000
_cell.length_b   1.000
_cell.length_c   1.000
_cell.angle_alpha   90.00
_cell.angle_beta   90.00
_cell.angle_gamma   90.00
#
_symmetry.space_group_name_H-M   'P 1'
#
loop_
_entity.id
_entity.type
_entity.pdbx_description
1 polymer ?
#
loop_
_entity_poly.entity_id
_entity_poly.type
_entity_poly.pdbx_seq_one_letter_code
_entity_poly.pdbx_strand_id
1 'polypeptide(L)'
;MTSFAMGKQEEMLVRRITEIYECVSKLPALSPSKEVNELLTELVNICIPVIAIDVSKLSSEVQAMRSELIMLCGEAEGLMESHYSDLLASYDNPLDHLSLFPYYSNYLELSLLEYTLLMRHVPSPPGRVAFVGSGPLPLTSVVLAKQHMPAAEFHNYDLDPTANDRACRLLRGDPDMAARMAFHTADVLSVTHELRGFDVVFLAALVGIGHDEKVRVIEHVARHMAPGAILVVRSAHSARAFLYPVVEPADLRGFEVLSIHHPGDQVINSVIVSRKPHGGHAPGAAAVMRPCKCCEMMQGFHHFGHGSMMEEAMRSELIMLCGEAEGLMESHYSDLLASYDNPLDHLSLFPYYSNYLELSLLEYTLLMRHVPSPPGRVAFVGSGPLPLTSVVLAKQHMPAAEFHNYDLDPTANDRACRLLRGDPDMAARMAFHTADVLSVTHELRGFDVVFLAALVGIGHDEKVRVIEHVARHMAPGAILVVRSAHSARAFLYPVVEPADLRGFEVLSIHHPGDQVINSVIVSRKPHGGHAPGAAAVMRPCKCCEMMQGFHHFGHGSMMEEVALEELPS
;
A
#
# COMPACT_ATOMS: atom_id res chain seq x y z
N MET A 1 24.95 6.68 31.44
CA MET A 1 24.01 7.23 30.45
C MET A 1 24.64 7.04 29.08
N THR A 2 24.39 5.90 28.47
CA THR A 2 24.87 5.56 27.12
C THR A 2 23.85 6.10 26.12
N SER A 3 24.21 7.18 25.43
CA SER A 3 23.49 7.68 24.26
C SER A 3 23.52 6.59 23.19
N PHE A 4 22.35 6.06 22.81
CA PHE A 4 22.21 5.25 21.61
C PHE A 4 22.40 6.20 20.42
N ALA A 5 23.42 5.95 19.59
CA ALA A 5 23.60 6.70 18.36
C ALA A 5 22.44 6.36 17.40
N MET A 6 21.69 7.38 16.96
CA MET A 6 20.64 7.23 15.96
C MET A 6 21.23 6.73 14.63
N GLY A 7 20.46 5.91 13.91
CA GLY A 7 20.84 5.49 12.57
C GLY A 7 20.82 6.68 11.60
N LYS A 8 21.72 6.70 10.62
CA LYS A 8 21.82 7.76 9.60
C LYS A 8 20.49 8.05 8.88
N GLN A 9 19.66 7.01 8.68
CA GLN A 9 18.32 7.16 8.09
C GLN A 9 17.33 7.83 9.04
N GLU A 10 17.37 7.53 10.34
CA GLU A 10 16.53 8.17 11.36
C GLU A 10 16.88 9.65 11.50
N GLU A 11 18.17 10.00 11.49
CA GLU A 11 18.63 11.39 11.53
C GLU A 11 18.15 12.19 10.32
N MET A 12 18.24 11.62 9.12
CA MET A 12 17.75 12.26 7.89
C MET A 12 16.23 12.45 7.91
N LEU A 13 15.49 11.45 8.39
CA LEU A 13 14.04 11.48 8.54
C LEU A 13 13.63 12.61 9.50
N VAL A 14 14.18 12.60 10.72
CA VAL A 14 13.87 13.62 11.74
C VAL A 14 14.24 15.01 11.23
N ARG A 15 15.40 15.18 10.58
CA ARG A 15 15.79 16.47 10.02
C ARG A 15 14.77 16.99 9.00
N ARG A 16 14.32 16.13 8.07
CA ARG A 16 13.37 16.54 7.03
C ARG A 16 11.99 16.86 7.63
N ILE A 17 11.54 16.09 8.61
CA ILE A 17 10.29 16.39 9.33
C ILE A 17 10.39 17.71 10.08
N THR A 18 11.52 18.00 10.73
CA THR A 18 11.75 19.29 11.38
C THR A 18 11.71 20.44 10.37
N GLU A 19 12.34 20.29 9.20
CA GLU A 19 12.27 21.29 8.12
C GLU A 19 10.81 21.56 7.68
N ILE A 20 10.00 20.50 7.51
CA ILE A 20 8.58 20.63 7.16
C ILE A 20 7.79 21.30 8.28
N TYR A 21 7.97 20.88 9.53
CA TYR A 21 7.35 21.50 10.69
C TYR A 21 7.66 23.00 10.77
N GLU A 22 8.90 23.41 10.56
CA GLU A 22 9.30 24.82 10.56
C GLU A 22 8.66 25.63 9.43
N CYS A 23 8.34 25.00 8.30
CA CYS A 23 7.60 25.62 7.22
C CYS A 23 6.12 25.76 7.58
N VAL A 24 5.48 24.67 8.00
CA VAL A 24 4.06 24.62 8.36
C VAL A 24 3.75 25.59 9.51
N SER A 25 4.61 25.65 10.54
CA SER A 25 4.40 26.52 11.71
C SER A 25 4.45 28.02 11.41
N LYS A 26 5.04 28.40 10.27
CA LYS A 26 5.17 29.80 9.82
C LYS A 26 4.08 30.20 8.84
N LEU A 27 3.22 29.29 8.41
CA LEU A 27 2.12 29.60 7.50
C LEU A 27 1.09 30.50 8.22
N PRO A 28 0.52 31.49 7.51
CA PRO A 28 -0.48 32.39 8.09
C PRO A 28 -1.85 31.69 8.32
N ALA A 29 -2.11 30.59 7.63
CA ALA A 29 -3.33 29.78 7.75
C ALA A 29 -3.06 28.35 7.29
N LEU A 30 -3.77 27.39 7.89
CA LEU A 30 -3.71 25.96 7.55
C LEU A 30 -4.89 25.48 6.70
N SER A 31 -5.72 26.41 6.20
CA SER A 31 -6.81 26.07 5.28
C SER A 31 -6.26 25.49 3.97
N PRO A 32 -7.03 24.60 3.29
CA PRO A 32 -6.59 23.99 2.04
C PRO A 32 -6.07 25.02 1.03
N SER A 33 -4.81 24.85 0.66
CA SER A 33 -4.13 25.68 -0.32
C SER A 33 -3.01 24.87 -0.95
N LYS A 34 -2.49 25.30 -2.11
CA LYS A 34 -1.41 24.59 -2.78
C LYS A 34 -0.21 24.36 -1.85
N GLU A 35 0.20 25.39 -1.11
CA GLU A 35 1.36 25.36 -0.22
C GLU A 35 1.15 24.42 0.97
N VAL A 36 0.00 24.52 1.67
CA VAL A 36 -0.36 23.61 2.77
C VAL A 36 -0.41 22.16 2.28
N ASN A 37 -1.07 21.94 1.14
CA ASN A 37 -1.25 20.59 0.59
C ASN A 37 0.08 19.97 0.19
N GLU A 38 1.00 20.72 -0.43
CA GLU A 38 2.33 20.23 -0.81
C GLU A 38 3.15 19.83 0.42
N LEU A 39 3.18 20.66 1.47
CA LEU A 39 3.93 20.38 2.70
C LEU A 39 3.39 19.15 3.45
N LEU A 40 2.06 19.05 3.60
CA LEU A 40 1.45 17.92 4.30
C LEU A 40 1.53 16.63 3.49
N THR A 41 1.40 16.71 2.16
CA THR A 41 1.60 15.56 1.27
C THR A 41 3.04 15.05 1.38
N GLU A 42 4.02 15.96 1.39
CA GLU A 42 5.41 15.60 1.59
C GLU A 42 5.62 14.92 2.96
N LEU A 43 5.05 15.47 4.02
CA LEU A 43 5.13 14.90 5.37
C LEU A 43 4.59 13.47 5.42
N VAL A 44 3.39 13.25 4.85
CA VAL A 44 2.76 11.93 4.78
C VAL A 44 3.62 10.95 3.99
N ASN A 45 4.10 11.35 2.81
CA ASN A 45 4.95 10.52 1.95
C ASN A 45 6.25 10.08 2.63
N ILE A 46 6.84 10.95 3.45
CA ILE A 46 8.05 10.63 4.21
C ILE A 46 7.75 9.68 5.39
N CYS A 47 6.52 9.68 5.91
CA CYS A 47 6.10 8.82 7.02
C CYS A 47 5.56 7.43 6.59
N ILE A 48 5.20 7.23 5.32
CA ILE A 48 4.68 5.96 4.79
C ILE A 48 5.72 4.83 4.80
N PRO A 49 6.98 5.03 4.35
CA PRO A 49 7.99 3.97 4.39
C PRO A 49 8.18 3.41 5.79
N VAL A 50 8.29 2.08 5.91
CA VAL A 50 8.55 1.42 7.20
C VAL A 50 10.02 1.65 7.56
N ILE A 51 10.28 2.73 8.29
CA ILE A 51 11.59 3.05 8.87
C ILE A 51 11.53 2.63 10.34
N ALA A 52 12.40 1.72 10.78
CA ALA A 52 12.49 1.36 12.19
C ALA A 52 12.98 2.59 12.98
N ILE A 53 12.04 3.35 13.52
CA ILE A 53 12.28 4.51 14.38
C ILE A 53 11.39 4.36 15.62
N ASP A 54 12.01 4.48 16.78
CA ASP A 54 11.33 4.49 18.07
C ASP A 54 11.20 5.93 18.56
N VAL A 55 10.04 6.54 18.31
CA VAL A 55 9.80 7.95 18.64
C VAL A 55 9.91 8.25 20.14
N SER A 56 9.77 7.23 21.01
CA SER A 56 9.91 7.39 22.47
C SER A 56 11.36 7.60 22.91
N LYS A 57 12.32 7.20 22.08
CA LYS A 57 13.76 7.35 22.33
C LYS A 57 14.36 8.63 21.73
N LEU A 58 13.56 9.40 20.99
CA LEU A 58 13.99 10.68 20.41
C LEU A 58 14.22 11.71 21.52
N SER A 59 15.04 12.73 21.20
CA SER A 59 15.35 13.79 22.15
C SER A 59 14.11 14.56 22.58
N SER A 60 14.18 15.22 23.75
CA SER A 60 13.09 16.06 24.27
C SER A 60 12.63 17.13 23.29
N GLU A 61 13.56 17.69 22.53
CA GLU A 61 13.29 18.72 21.53
C GLU A 61 12.47 18.17 20.37
N VAL A 62 12.82 16.97 19.89
CA VAL A 62 12.10 16.29 18.80
C VAL A 62 10.72 15.82 19.26
N GLN A 63 10.59 15.37 20.51
CA GLN A 63 9.28 15.00 21.07
C GLN A 63 8.35 16.22 21.23
N ALA A 64 8.89 17.37 21.64
CA ALA A 64 8.14 18.63 21.70
C ALA A 64 7.69 19.07 20.30
N MET A 65 8.62 19.10 19.33
CA MET A 65 8.30 19.40 17.93
C MET A 65 7.22 18.46 17.38
N ARG A 66 7.34 17.16 17.63
CA ARG A 66 6.35 16.17 17.21
C ARG A 66 4.97 16.48 17.78
N SER A 67 4.89 16.83 19.06
CA SER A 67 3.61 17.12 19.72
C SER A 67 2.93 18.33 19.08
N GLU A 68 3.69 19.39 18.77
CA GLU A 68 3.18 20.55 18.06
C GLU A 68 2.81 20.24 16.61
N LEU A 69 3.61 19.42 15.91
CA LEU A 69 3.32 19.01 14.55
C LEU A 69 2.01 18.24 14.44
N ILE A 70 1.72 17.34 15.37
CA ILE A 70 0.44 16.60 15.41
C ILE A 70 -0.73 17.56 15.59
N MET A 71 -0.60 18.59 16.44
CA MET A 71 -1.63 19.63 16.61
C MET A 71 -1.89 20.38 15.30
N LEU A 72 -0.82 20.80 14.60
CA LEU A 72 -0.92 21.50 13.31
C LEU A 72 -1.56 20.60 12.24
N CYS A 73 -1.18 19.32 12.18
CA CYS A 73 -1.79 18.35 11.27
C CYS A 73 -3.29 18.19 11.58
N GLY A 74 -3.67 18.08 12.86
CA GLY A 74 -5.06 17.96 13.26
C GLY A 74 -5.91 19.18 12.88
N GLU A 75 -5.37 20.39 13.04
CA GLU A 75 -6.05 21.62 12.59
C GLU A 75 -6.22 21.64 11.06
N ALA A 76 -5.15 21.34 10.31
CA ALA A 76 -5.18 21.32 8.86
C ALA A 76 -6.15 20.25 8.31
N GLU A 77 -6.15 19.06 8.92
CA GLU A 77 -7.10 17.98 8.60
C GLU A 77 -8.54 18.42 8.85
N GLY A 78 -8.86 19.00 10.01
CA GLY A 78 -10.21 19.49 10.31
C GLY A 78 -10.69 20.61 9.38
N LEU A 79 -9.80 21.51 8.96
CA LEU A 79 -10.09 22.56 7.98
C LEU A 79 -10.34 21.96 6.58
N MET A 80 -9.56 20.96 6.19
CA MET A 80 -9.75 20.24 4.93
C MET A 80 -11.06 19.46 4.93
N GLU A 81 -11.35 18.70 5.97
CA GLU A 81 -12.61 17.98 6.12
C GLU A 81 -13.80 18.93 6.09
N SER A 82 -13.71 20.10 6.74
CA SER A 82 -14.74 21.14 6.68
C SER A 82 -14.97 21.64 5.25
N HIS A 83 -13.90 21.96 4.54
CA HIS A 83 -13.96 22.42 3.14
C HIS A 83 -14.66 21.40 2.24
N TYR A 84 -14.26 20.13 2.32
CA TYR A 84 -14.85 19.08 1.50
C TYR A 84 -16.28 18.73 1.93
N SER A 85 -16.59 18.80 3.22
CA SER A 85 -17.96 18.62 3.70
C SER A 85 -18.91 19.68 3.14
N ASP A 86 -18.46 20.95 3.11
CA ASP A 86 -19.24 22.05 2.52
C ASP A 86 -19.37 21.91 0.99
N LEU A 87 -18.32 21.44 0.29
CA LEU A 87 -18.38 21.12 -1.14
C LEU A 87 -19.38 19.98 -1.42
N LEU A 88 -19.28 18.86 -0.70
CA LEU A 88 -20.15 17.71 -0.88
C LEU A 88 -21.61 18.05 -0.59
N ALA A 89 -21.86 18.85 0.45
CA ALA A 89 -23.19 19.32 0.81
C ALA A 89 -23.84 20.25 -0.25
N SER A 90 -23.09 20.69 -1.27
CA SER A 90 -23.63 21.47 -2.39
C SER A 90 -24.32 20.61 -3.46
N TYR A 91 -24.12 19.29 -3.43
CA TYR A 91 -24.77 18.34 -4.33
C TYR A 91 -26.11 17.85 -3.74
N ASP A 92 -27.05 17.45 -4.61
CA ASP A 92 -28.36 16.93 -4.19
C ASP A 92 -28.24 15.68 -3.32
N ASN A 93 -27.31 14.77 -3.68
CA ASN A 93 -26.99 13.55 -2.95
C ASN A 93 -25.50 13.53 -2.55
N PRO A 94 -25.10 14.17 -1.43
CA PRO A 94 -23.69 14.33 -1.07
C PRO A 94 -22.91 13.00 -0.99
N LEU A 95 -23.55 11.93 -0.53
CA LEU A 95 -22.93 10.61 -0.36
C LEU A 95 -22.55 9.91 -1.67
N ASP A 96 -23.05 10.37 -2.82
CA ASP A 96 -22.68 9.83 -4.13
C ASP A 96 -21.40 10.48 -4.68
N HIS A 97 -20.92 11.53 -4.01
CA HIS A 97 -19.77 12.33 -4.45
C HIS A 97 -18.54 12.21 -3.53
N LEU A 98 -18.54 11.27 -2.58
CA LEU A 98 -17.46 11.12 -1.59
C LEU A 98 -16.06 10.92 -2.23
N SER A 99 -15.99 10.41 -3.47
CA SER A 99 -14.75 10.27 -4.23
C SER A 99 -14.09 11.61 -4.60
N LEU A 100 -14.77 12.74 -4.41
CA LEU A 100 -14.15 14.07 -4.55
C LEU A 100 -13.17 14.37 -3.42
N PHE A 101 -13.30 13.71 -2.26
CA PHE A 101 -12.33 13.85 -1.18
C PHE A 101 -11.03 13.09 -1.52
N PRO A 102 -9.85 13.75 -1.54
CA PRO A 102 -8.61 13.16 -2.04
C PRO A 102 -8.19 11.85 -1.36
N TYR A 103 -8.55 11.67 -0.09
CA TYR A 103 -8.17 10.49 0.69
C TYR A 103 -9.30 9.47 0.84
N TYR A 104 -10.37 9.55 0.05
CA TYR A 104 -11.53 8.68 0.21
C TYR A 104 -11.18 7.18 0.05
N SER A 105 -10.28 6.83 -0.88
CA SER A 105 -9.77 5.45 -1.02
C SER A 105 -9.10 4.94 0.26
N ASN A 106 -8.30 5.79 0.92
CA ASN A 106 -7.64 5.43 2.18
C ASN A 106 -8.66 5.15 3.28
N TYR A 107 -9.78 5.88 3.30
CA TYR A 107 -10.88 5.63 4.22
C TYR A 107 -11.67 4.35 3.91
N LEU A 108 -11.81 3.96 2.64
CA LEU A 108 -12.38 2.66 2.27
C LEU A 108 -11.51 1.51 2.78
N GLU A 109 -10.20 1.57 2.53
CA GLU A 109 -9.24 0.56 2.97
C GLU A 109 -9.16 0.47 4.50
N LEU A 110 -9.05 1.62 5.18
CA LEU A 110 -9.00 1.67 6.64
C LEU A 110 -10.30 1.16 7.27
N SER A 111 -11.46 1.54 6.75
CA SER A 111 -12.75 1.08 7.29
C SER A 111 -12.94 -0.42 7.10
N LEU A 112 -12.52 -0.97 5.94
CA LEU A 112 -12.55 -2.41 5.69
C LEU A 112 -11.59 -3.16 6.63
N LEU A 113 -10.39 -2.64 6.84
CA LEU A 113 -9.43 -3.19 7.79
C LEU A 113 -10.00 -3.22 9.21
N GLU A 114 -10.53 -2.09 9.68
CA GLU A 114 -11.13 -1.94 10.99
C GLU A 114 -12.31 -2.90 11.20
N TYR A 115 -13.21 -2.98 10.22
CA TYR A 115 -14.32 -3.92 10.22
C TYR A 115 -13.84 -5.38 10.26
N THR A 116 -12.86 -5.74 9.44
CA THR A 116 -12.34 -7.10 9.34
C THR A 116 -11.67 -7.54 10.64
N LEU A 117 -10.92 -6.64 11.29
CA LEU A 117 -10.31 -6.93 12.59
C LEU A 117 -11.36 -7.08 13.68
N LEU A 118 -12.35 -6.18 13.72
CA LEU A 118 -13.47 -6.24 14.66
C LEU A 118 -14.26 -7.55 14.54
N MET A 119 -14.63 -7.95 13.32
CA MET A 119 -15.48 -9.12 13.07
C MET A 119 -14.83 -10.45 13.47
N ARG A 120 -13.50 -10.51 13.63
CA ARG A 120 -12.80 -11.69 14.18
C ARG A 120 -13.11 -11.94 15.65
N HIS A 121 -13.63 -10.93 16.35
CA HIS A 121 -13.74 -10.92 17.80
C HIS A 121 -15.17 -10.72 18.32
N VAL A 122 -16.15 -10.58 17.43
CA VAL A 122 -17.57 -10.50 17.77
C VAL A 122 -18.34 -11.68 17.15
N PRO A 123 -19.31 -12.27 17.86
CA PRO A 123 -20.08 -13.41 17.36
C PRO A 123 -21.13 -13.03 16.30
N SER A 124 -21.51 -11.75 16.25
CA SER A 124 -22.48 -11.18 15.32
C SER A 124 -22.10 -9.73 15.02
N PRO A 125 -22.57 -9.17 13.89
CA PRO A 125 -22.37 -7.76 13.60
C PRO A 125 -22.89 -6.86 14.73
N PRO A 126 -22.19 -5.76 15.08
CA PRO A 126 -22.65 -4.78 16.06
C PRO A 126 -23.99 -4.17 15.66
N GLY A 127 -24.87 -3.92 16.64
CA GLY A 127 -26.13 -3.22 16.44
C GLY A 127 -26.03 -1.72 16.72
N ARG A 128 -25.23 -1.32 17.72
CA ARG A 128 -25.02 0.10 18.07
C ARG A 128 -23.53 0.42 18.19
N VAL A 129 -23.09 1.41 17.42
CA VAL A 129 -21.69 1.83 17.31
C VAL A 129 -21.57 3.29 17.73
N ALA A 130 -20.61 3.59 18.60
CA ALA A 130 -20.18 4.96 18.85
C ALA A 130 -18.88 5.25 18.12
N PHE A 131 -18.78 6.42 17.50
CA PHE A 131 -17.56 6.92 16.88
C PHE A 131 -17.19 8.27 17.50
N VAL A 132 -16.05 8.31 18.19
CA VAL A 132 -15.60 9.49 18.92
C VAL A 132 -14.55 10.23 18.09
N GLY A 133 -14.74 11.54 17.91
CA GLY A 133 -13.94 12.37 17.02
C GLY A 133 -14.30 12.12 15.55
N SER A 134 -15.59 12.21 15.23
CA SER A 134 -16.08 11.94 13.87
C SER A 134 -15.74 13.03 12.86
N GLY A 135 -15.51 14.28 13.31
CA GLY A 135 -15.18 15.40 12.46
C GLY A 135 -16.33 15.88 11.57
N PRO A 136 -16.11 16.97 10.81
CA PRO A 136 -17.08 17.54 9.87
C PRO A 136 -17.33 16.65 8.64
N LEU A 137 -16.43 15.69 8.37
CA LEU A 137 -16.52 14.74 7.26
C LEU A 137 -16.35 13.31 7.79
N PRO A 138 -17.41 12.69 8.34
CA PRO A 138 -17.35 11.47 9.15
C PRO A 138 -17.22 10.19 8.31
N LEU A 139 -16.24 10.13 7.39
CA LEU A 139 -16.11 9.12 6.35
C LEU A 139 -16.10 7.70 6.89
N THR A 140 -15.37 7.44 7.98
CA THR A 140 -15.31 6.09 8.56
C THR A 140 -16.69 5.60 8.96
N SER A 141 -17.45 6.42 9.70
CA SER A 141 -18.81 6.06 10.12
C SER A 141 -19.74 5.86 8.92
N VAL A 142 -19.63 6.70 7.89
CA VAL A 142 -20.42 6.61 6.66
C VAL A 142 -20.10 5.33 5.88
N VAL A 143 -18.82 5.02 5.67
CA VAL A 143 -18.37 3.83 4.95
C VAL A 143 -18.78 2.57 5.70
N LEU A 144 -18.54 2.51 7.01
CA LEU A 144 -18.98 1.37 7.83
C LEU A 144 -20.50 1.21 7.77
N ALA A 145 -21.28 2.28 7.96
CA ALA A 145 -22.74 2.22 7.94
C ALA A 145 -23.33 1.85 6.57
N LYS A 146 -22.70 2.27 5.47
CA LYS A 146 -23.19 2.04 4.10
C LYS A 146 -22.76 0.67 3.57
N GLN A 147 -21.54 0.22 3.85
CA GLN A 147 -20.94 -0.93 3.17
C GLN A 147 -20.76 -2.17 4.05
N HIS A 148 -20.57 -2.01 5.36
CA HIS A 148 -20.12 -3.11 6.22
C HIS A 148 -21.08 -3.43 7.38
N MET A 149 -21.88 -2.45 7.82
CA MET A 149 -22.82 -2.54 8.93
C MET A 149 -24.16 -1.86 8.59
N PRO A 150 -24.87 -2.30 7.53
CA PRO A 150 -26.09 -1.64 7.05
C PRO A 150 -27.26 -1.65 8.05
N ALA A 151 -27.24 -2.57 9.03
CA ALA A 151 -28.25 -2.66 10.08
C ALA A 151 -27.90 -1.92 11.37
N ALA A 152 -26.68 -1.38 11.50
CA ALA A 152 -26.24 -0.75 12.74
C ALA A 152 -26.66 0.72 12.82
N GLU A 153 -26.88 1.18 14.06
CA GLU A 153 -27.01 2.59 14.42
C GLU A 153 -25.63 3.15 14.77
N PHE A 154 -25.31 4.32 14.21
CA PHE A 154 -24.05 5.02 14.46
C PHE A 154 -24.30 6.31 15.25
N HIS A 155 -23.61 6.45 16.37
CA HIS A 155 -23.59 7.63 17.20
C HIS A 155 -22.22 8.29 17.11
N ASN A 156 -22.16 9.40 16.40
CA ASN A 156 -20.96 10.16 16.13
C ASN A 156 -20.83 11.29 17.16
N TYR A 157 -19.69 11.39 17.82
CA TYR A 157 -19.43 12.40 18.85
C TYR A 157 -18.31 13.33 18.39
N ASP A 158 -18.56 14.63 18.49
CA ASP A 158 -17.57 15.68 18.25
C ASP A 158 -17.74 16.82 19.27
N LEU A 159 -16.65 17.53 19.55
CA LEU A 159 -16.66 18.70 20.43
C LEU A 159 -17.21 19.94 19.72
N ASP A 160 -16.99 20.05 18.40
CA ASP A 160 -17.39 21.20 17.61
C ASP A 160 -18.83 21.02 17.07
N PRO A 161 -19.80 21.86 17.49
CA PRO A 161 -21.15 21.80 16.93
C PRO A 161 -21.18 22.04 15.42
N THR A 162 -20.26 22.86 14.89
CA THR A 162 -20.24 23.15 13.44
C THR A 162 -19.76 21.94 12.63
N ALA A 163 -18.92 21.08 13.21
CA ALA A 163 -18.54 19.81 12.61
C ALA A 163 -19.75 18.87 12.51
N ASN A 164 -20.50 18.71 13.60
CA ASN A 164 -21.70 17.89 13.61
C ASN A 164 -22.78 18.42 12.64
N ASP A 165 -22.97 19.74 12.59
CA ASP A 165 -23.91 20.35 11.64
C ASP A 165 -23.54 20.04 10.19
N ARG A 166 -22.25 20.17 9.83
CA ARG A 166 -21.72 19.82 8.50
C ARG A 166 -21.95 18.35 8.19
N ALA A 167 -21.56 17.47 9.09
CA ALA A 167 -21.72 16.03 8.96
C ALA A 167 -23.19 15.62 8.75
N CYS A 168 -24.13 16.23 9.48
CA CYS A 168 -25.57 16.02 9.30
C CYS A 168 -26.05 16.38 7.89
N ARG A 169 -25.49 17.44 7.27
CA ARG A 169 -25.91 17.87 5.91
C ARG A 169 -25.60 16.83 4.86
N LEU A 170 -24.56 16.03 5.04
CA LEU A 170 -24.15 15.01 4.08
C LEU A 170 -25.21 13.92 3.90
N LEU A 171 -26.05 13.69 4.91
CA LEU A 171 -27.05 12.61 4.88
C LEU A 171 -28.40 13.03 4.28
N ARG A 172 -28.57 14.29 3.87
CA ARG A 172 -29.87 14.82 3.43
C ARG A 172 -30.49 14.09 2.23
N GLY A 173 -29.65 13.55 1.33
CA GLY A 173 -30.08 12.78 0.16
C GLY A 173 -30.35 11.30 0.44
N ASP A 174 -30.09 10.81 1.66
CA ASP A 174 -30.20 9.40 2.02
C ASP A 174 -30.97 9.23 3.34
N PRO A 175 -32.32 9.11 3.27
CA PRO A 175 -33.17 8.99 4.47
C PRO A 175 -32.85 7.77 5.34
N ASP A 176 -32.43 6.65 4.73
CA ASP A 176 -32.10 5.42 5.45
C ASP A 176 -30.82 5.56 6.25
N MET A 177 -29.82 6.26 5.70
CA MET A 177 -28.61 6.65 6.44
C MET A 177 -28.93 7.67 7.53
N ALA A 178 -29.70 8.72 7.20
CA ALA A 178 -30.09 9.76 8.16
C ALA A 178 -30.87 9.20 9.36
N ALA A 179 -31.67 8.15 9.17
CA ALA A 179 -32.41 7.49 10.25
C ALA A 179 -31.53 6.70 11.22
N ARG A 180 -30.34 6.24 10.78
CA ARG A 180 -29.43 5.38 11.56
C ARG A 180 -28.18 6.09 12.05
N MET A 181 -27.94 7.33 11.64
CA MET A 181 -26.77 8.09 12.03
C MET A 181 -27.17 9.31 12.87
N ALA A 182 -26.69 9.36 14.11
CA ALA A 182 -26.86 10.48 15.01
C ALA A 182 -25.52 11.20 15.24
N PHE A 183 -25.56 12.53 15.33
CA PHE A 183 -24.40 13.37 15.61
C PHE A 183 -24.61 14.15 16.90
N HIS A 184 -23.64 14.05 17.81
CA HIS A 184 -23.73 14.53 19.18
C HIS A 184 -22.62 15.53 19.46
N THR A 185 -22.99 16.76 19.78
CA THR A 185 -22.04 17.76 20.26
C THR A 185 -21.81 17.54 21.75
N ALA A 186 -20.77 16.80 22.09
CA ALA A 186 -20.44 16.47 23.46
C ALA A 186 -18.97 16.08 23.63
N ASP A 187 -18.39 16.45 24.77
CA ASP A 187 -17.14 15.85 25.24
C ASP A 187 -17.42 14.40 25.66
N VAL A 188 -16.72 13.45 25.05
CA VAL A 188 -16.83 12.02 25.39
C VAL A 188 -16.57 11.76 26.88
N LEU A 189 -15.74 12.57 27.55
CA LEU A 189 -15.48 12.47 28.99
C LEU A 189 -16.71 12.81 29.84
N SER A 190 -17.73 13.45 29.26
CA SER A 190 -19.03 13.70 29.90
C SER A 190 -20.06 12.60 29.59
N VAL A 191 -19.84 11.80 28.55
CA VAL A 191 -20.73 10.70 28.14
C VAL A 191 -20.46 9.50 29.03
N THR A 192 -21.44 9.10 29.84
CA THR A 192 -21.26 8.04 30.86
C THR A 192 -22.22 6.87 30.63
N HIS A 193 -23.46 6.97 31.10
CA HIS A 193 -24.44 5.87 31.02
C HIS A 193 -24.69 5.39 29.58
N GLU A 194 -24.68 6.32 28.62
CA GLU A 194 -24.89 6.01 27.19
C GLU A 194 -23.84 5.05 26.63
N LEU A 195 -22.59 5.11 27.10
CA LEU A 195 -21.51 4.22 26.63
C LEU A 195 -21.80 2.74 26.90
N ARG A 196 -22.70 2.42 27.85
CA ARG A 196 -23.13 1.04 28.11
C ARG A 196 -24.03 0.48 27.01
N GLY A 197 -24.63 1.34 26.21
CA GLY A 197 -25.55 0.95 25.14
C GLY A 197 -24.90 0.69 23.80
N PHE A 198 -23.57 0.82 23.68
CA PHE A 198 -22.82 0.55 22.46
C PHE A 198 -22.12 -0.80 22.53
N ASP A 199 -22.25 -1.57 21.47
CA ASP A 199 -21.54 -2.84 21.27
C ASP A 199 -20.06 -2.57 20.95
N VAL A 200 -19.81 -1.47 20.23
CA VAL A 200 -18.48 -1.04 19.80
C VAL A 200 -18.31 0.47 19.97
N VAL A 201 -17.16 0.89 20.48
CA VAL A 201 -16.72 2.30 20.50
C VAL A 201 -15.45 2.41 19.66
N PHE A 202 -15.48 3.30 18.68
CA PHE A 202 -14.32 3.70 17.88
C PHE A 202 -13.74 5.00 18.43
N LEU A 203 -12.41 5.05 18.58
CA LEU A 203 -11.67 6.28 18.87
C LEU A 203 -10.86 6.68 17.63
N ALA A 204 -11.21 7.81 17.02
CA ALA A 204 -10.45 8.38 15.91
C ALA A 204 -9.03 8.74 16.33
N ALA A 205 -8.13 8.93 15.36
CA ALA A 205 -6.71 9.12 15.62
C ALA A 205 -6.42 10.36 16.48
N LEU A 206 -7.08 11.48 16.16
CA LEU A 206 -6.88 12.79 16.78
C LEU A 206 -7.71 13.06 18.04
N VAL A 207 -8.53 12.11 18.50
CA VAL A 207 -9.17 12.24 19.83
C VAL A 207 -8.07 12.27 20.88
N GLY A 208 -8.03 13.30 21.74
CA GLY A 208 -6.98 13.46 22.74
C GLY A 208 -5.61 13.63 22.08
N ILE A 209 -5.36 14.81 21.50
CA ILE A 209 -4.18 15.05 20.64
C ILE A 209 -2.86 14.89 21.44
N GLY A 210 -2.91 14.99 22.78
CA GLY A 210 -1.83 14.55 23.66
C GLY A 210 -1.95 13.10 24.12
N HIS A 211 -0.81 12.42 24.32
CA HIS A 211 -0.76 11.05 24.86
C HIS A 211 -1.61 10.90 26.13
N ASP A 212 -1.40 11.74 27.14
CA ASP A 212 -2.10 11.63 28.42
C ASP A 212 -3.61 11.88 28.30
N GLU A 213 -4.01 12.75 27.37
CA GLU A 213 -5.42 13.00 27.08
C GLU A 213 -6.07 11.78 26.39
N LYS A 214 -5.37 11.16 25.44
CA LYS A 214 -5.80 9.90 24.81
C LYS A 214 -6.01 8.81 25.85
N VAL A 215 -5.04 8.61 26.75
CA VAL A 215 -5.12 7.64 27.85
C VAL A 215 -6.32 7.95 28.74
N ARG A 216 -6.54 9.22 29.07
CA ARG A 216 -7.70 9.65 29.89
C ARG A 216 -9.04 9.30 29.24
N VAL A 217 -9.15 9.48 27.91
CA VAL A 217 -10.33 9.06 27.14
C VAL A 217 -10.48 7.54 27.16
N ILE A 218 -9.42 6.78 26.93
CA ILE A 218 -9.44 5.31 26.98
C ILE A 218 -9.91 4.81 28.35
N GLU A 219 -9.35 5.34 29.45
CA GLU A 219 -9.75 4.97 30.80
C GLU A 219 -11.20 5.32 31.12
N HIS A 220 -11.69 6.45 30.59
CA HIS A 220 -13.09 6.85 30.72
C HIS A 220 -14.02 5.89 30.00
N VAL A 221 -13.70 5.55 28.76
CA VAL A 221 -14.44 4.58 27.95
C VAL A 221 -14.42 3.20 28.63
N ALA A 222 -13.27 2.77 29.16
CA ALA A 222 -13.14 1.53 29.94
C ALA A 222 -14.09 1.50 31.14
N ARG A 223 -14.20 2.62 31.88
CA ARG A 223 -15.09 2.73 33.05
C ARG A 223 -16.56 2.59 32.67
N HIS A 224 -16.96 3.12 31.52
CA HIS A 224 -18.38 3.33 31.21
C HIS A 224 -19.00 2.36 30.18
N MET A 225 -18.21 1.67 29.35
CA MET A 225 -18.74 0.67 28.40
C MET A 225 -19.40 -0.56 29.08
N ALA A 226 -20.19 -1.34 28.35
CA ALA A 226 -20.67 -2.63 28.86
C ALA A 226 -19.56 -3.69 28.89
N PRO A 227 -19.51 -4.59 29.89
CA PRO A 227 -18.65 -5.77 29.83
C PRO A 227 -18.89 -6.56 28.55
N GLY A 228 -17.81 -6.99 27.90
CA GLY A 228 -17.85 -7.69 26.60
C GLY A 228 -17.84 -6.78 25.37
N ALA A 229 -18.16 -5.49 25.51
CA ALA A 229 -18.11 -4.53 24.40
C ALA A 229 -16.67 -4.30 23.90
N ILE A 230 -16.55 -3.89 22.63
CA ILE A 230 -15.26 -3.74 21.94
C ILE A 230 -14.89 -2.27 21.81
N LEU A 231 -13.62 -1.97 22.09
CA LEU A 231 -12.98 -0.71 21.78
C LEU A 231 -12.08 -0.90 20.55
N VAL A 232 -12.26 -0.06 19.53
CA VAL A 232 -11.37 0.06 18.37
C VAL A 232 -10.65 1.40 18.46
N VAL A 233 -9.32 1.39 18.53
CA VAL A 233 -8.51 2.60 18.68
C VAL A 233 -7.60 2.76 17.47
N ARG A 234 -7.66 3.95 16.84
CA ARG A 234 -6.63 4.38 15.90
C ARG A 234 -5.40 4.87 16.65
N SER A 235 -4.25 4.32 16.26
CA SER A 235 -2.91 4.61 16.77
C SER A 235 -1.98 4.88 15.59
N ALA A 236 -0.68 5.00 15.86
CA ALA A 236 0.38 5.08 14.87
C ALA A 236 1.58 4.24 15.30
N HIS A 237 2.44 3.92 14.34
CA HIS A 237 3.64 3.12 14.54
C HIS A 237 4.76 3.61 13.62
N SER A 238 6.02 3.48 14.04
CA SER A 238 7.18 3.89 13.24
C SER A 238 7.07 5.39 12.86
N ALA A 239 7.50 5.80 11.67
CA ALA A 239 7.51 7.19 11.22
C ALA A 239 6.10 7.82 11.17
N ARG A 240 5.04 7.01 11.02
CA ARG A 240 3.65 7.49 11.09
C ARG A 240 3.30 8.07 12.45
N ALA A 241 4.08 7.78 13.49
CA ALA A 241 3.93 8.40 14.80
C ALA A 241 4.18 9.92 14.79
N PHE A 242 4.81 10.50 13.75
CA PHE A 242 4.89 11.96 13.62
C PHE A 242 3.56 12.61 13.18
N LEU A 243 2.62 11.82 12.65
CA LEU A 243 1.31 12.29 12.19
C LEU A 243 0.24 12.17 13.28
N TYR A 244 0.28 11.11 14.09
CA TYR A 244 -0.75 10.83 15.09
C TYR A 244 -0.18 10.36 16.43
N PRO A 245 -0.95 10.51 17.53
CA PRO A 245 -0.61 9.93 18.83
C PRO A 245 -0.43 8.40 18.75
N VAL A 246 0.55 7.89 19.49
CA VAL A 246 0.79 6.45 19.64
C VAL A 246 0.04 5.98 20.89
N VAL A 247 -0.68 4.88 20.74
CA VAL A 247 -1.30 4.12 21.83
C VAL A 247 -0.58 2.78 21.92
N GLU A 248 0.01 2.51 23.09
CA GLU A 248 0.67 1.25 23.40
C GLU A 248 -0.28 0.32 24.17
N PRO A 249 -0.02 -1.01 24.20
CA PRO A 249 -0.82 -1.95 24.99
C PRO A 249 -0.95 -1.57 26.48
N ALA A 250 0.07 -0.91 27.04
CA ALA A 250 0.09 -0.47 28.43
C ALA A 250 -0.91 0.66 28.73
N ASP A 251 -1.35 1.39 27.70
CA ASP A 251 -2.29 2.52 27.79
C ASP A 251 -3.75 2.05 27.82
N LEU A 252 -4.02 0.83 27.37
CA LEU A 252 -5.35 0.21 27.28
C LEU A 252 -5.82 -0.38 28.61
N ARG A 253 -5.56 0.33 29.71
CA ARG A 253 -5.94 -0.10 31.06
C ARG A 253 -7.46 -0.29 31.16
N GLY A 254 -7.87 -1.44 31.66
CA GLY A 254 -9.28 -1.83 31.74
C GLY A 254 -9.81 -2.56 30.51
N PHE A 255 -8.96 -2.82 29.51
CA PHE A 255 -9.27 -3.65 28.35
C PHE A 255 -8.33 -4.87 28.23
N GLU A 256 -8.85 -5.91 27.59
CA GLU A 256 -8.09 -7.04 27.04
C GLU A 256 -7.73 -6.71 25.59
N VAL A 257 -6.45 -6.56 25.26
CA VAL A 257 -6.02 -6.31 23.88
C VAL A 257 -6.14 -7.60 23.06
N LEU A 258 -6.91 -7.56 21.98
CA LEU A 258 -7.23 -8.74 21.16
C LEU A 258 -6.37 -8.80 19.88
N SER A 259 -6.19 -7.66 19.22
CA SER A 259 -5.37 -7.55 18.01
C SER A 259 -4.78 -6.16 17.86
N ILE A 260 -3.55 -6.10 17.32
CA ILE A 260 -2.89 -4.87 16.91
C ILE A 260 -2.47 -5.05 15.46
N HIS A 261 -2.78 -4.09 14.61
CA HIS A 261 -2.37 -4.09 13.22
C HIS A 261 -1.66 -2.77 12.87
N HIS A 262 -0.47 -2.89 12.30
CA HIS A 262 0.32 -1.78 11.78
C HIS A 262 0.38 -1.90 10.26
N PRO A 263 -0.35 -1.06 9.51
CA PRO A 263 -0.32 -1.13 8.05
C PRO A 263 1.06 -0.84 7.49
N GLY A 264 1.40 -1.52 6.39
CA GLY A 264 2.64 -1.31 5.64
C GLY A 264 2.46 -0.54 4.33
N ASP A 265 1.23 -0.13 4.02
CA ASP A 265 0.80 0.49 2.77
C ASP A 265 0.38 1.97 2.97
N GLN A 266 -0.52 2.49 2.13
CA GLN A 266 -1.01 3.88 2.22
C GLN A 266 -1.92 4.13 3.44
N VAL A 267 -2.38 3.08 4.12
CA VAL A 267 -3.15 3.25 5.35
C VAL A 267 -2.20 3.74 6.45
N ILE A 268 -2.54 4.89 7.04
CA ILE A 268 -1.66 5.54 8.03
C ILE A 268 -1.95 5.02 9.44
N ASN A 269 -3.22 4.87 9.82
CA ASN A 269 -3.54 4.54 11.19
C ASN A 269 -3.27 3.06 11.50
N SER A 270 -2.52 2.82 12.57
CA SER A 270 -2.54 1.51 13.23
C SER A 270 -3.88 1.30 13.90
N VAL A 271 -4.36 0.06 13.95
CA VAL A 271 -5.66 -0.28 14.55
C VAL A 271 -5.45 -1.25 15.70
N ILE A 272 -5.99 -0.90 16.87
CA ILE A 272 -5.98 -1.76 18.04
C ILE A 272 -7.43 -2.13 18.38
N VAL A 273 -7.72 -3.43 18.45
CA VAL A 273 -9.02 -3.96 18.88
C VAL A 273 -8.85 -4.54 20.28
N SER A 274 -9.67 -4.07 21.22
CA SER A 274 -9.63 -4.49 22.61
C SER A 274 -11.03 -4.74 23.16
N ARG A 275 -11.17 -5.63 24.14
CA ARG A 275 -12.46 -5.98 24.74
C ARG A 275 -12.53 -5.54 26.19
N LYS A 276 -13.67 -5.00 26.61
CA LYS A 276 -13.92 -4.79 28.04
C LYS A 276 -14.14 -6.15 28.73
N PRO A 277 -13.35 -6.53 29.74
CA PRO A 277 -13.49 -7.83 30.41
C PRO A 277 -14.89 -8.05 31.01
N HIS A 278 -15.35 -9.29 31.03
CA HIS A 278 -16.68 -9.68 31.55
C HIS A 278 -16.78 -9.65 33.10
N GLY A 279 -15.69 -9.32 33.82
CA GLY A 279 -15.65 -9.25 35.28
C GLY A 279 -15.06 -7.93 35.77
N GLY A 280 -15.69 -7.29 36.76
CA GLY A 280 -15.30 -5.99 37.33
C GLY A 280 -14.02 -5.97 38.17
N HIS A 281 -13.10 -6.91 37.97
CA HIS A 281 -11.81 -6.96 38.66
C HIS A 281 -10.67 -6.92 37.64
N ALA A 282 -9.86 -5.87 37.71
CA ALA A 282 -8.51 -5.91 37.18
C ALA A 282 -7.71 -6.95 37.98
N PRO A 283 -7.00 -7.83 37.29
CA PRO A 283 -5.58 -7.90 37.56
C PRO A 283 -4.78 -7.81 36.26
N GLY A 284 -3.65 -7.09 36.34
CA GLY A 284 -2.61 -7.18 35.34
C GLY A 284 -2.19 -8.64 35.20
N ALA A 285 -2.63 -9.27 34.11
CA ALA A 285 -2.07 -10.51 33.62
C ALA A 285 -1.32 -10.13 32.35
N ALA A 286 0.00 -10.29 32.40
CA ALA A 286 0.88 -10.14 31.26
C ALA A 286 0.25 -10.86 30.07
N ALA A 287 0.00 -10.11 28.99
CA ALA A 287 -0.35 -10.68 27.72
C ALA A 287 0.75 -11.69 27.38
N VAL A 288 0.42 -12.99 27.39
CA VAL A 288 1.18 -13.95 26.61
C VAL A 288 0.86 -13.59 25.18
N MET A 289 1.68 -12.69 24.63
CA MET A 289 1.74 -12.42 23.21
C MET A 289 2.15 -13.73 22.57
N ARG A 290 1.17 -14.53 22.15
CA ARG A 290 1.44 -15.53 21.12
C ARG A 290 1.73 -14.70 19.87
N PRO A 291 2.96 -14.70 19.37
CA PRO A 291 3.22 -14.02 18.11
C PRO A 291 2.25 -14.61 17.07
N CYS A 292 1.68 -13.73 16.24
CA CYS A 292 1.12 -14.18 14.96
C CYS A 292 2.21 -15.05 14.33
N LYS A 293 1.89 -16.24 13.80
CA LYS A 293 2.83 -16.99 12.94
C LYS A 293 3.42 -16.10 11.82
N CYS A 294 2.71 -15.03 11.50
CA CYS A 294 3.05 -13.93 10.60
C CYS A 294 4.26 -13.08 11.09
N CYS A 295 4.36 -12.82 12.39
CA CYS A 295 5.45 -12.04 12.99
C CYS A 295 6.71 -12.89 13.21
N GLU A 296 6.57 -14.19 13.48
CA GLU A 296 7.71 -15.13 13.50
C GLU A 296 8.30 -15.34 12.10
N MET A 297 7.46 -15.37 11.06
CA MET A 297 7.93 -15.46 9.67
C MET A 297 8.79 -14.24 9.27
N MET A 298 8.44 -13.03 9.73
CA MET A 298 9.18 -11.80 9.39
C MET A 298 10.64 -11.77 9.88
N GLN A 299 11.00 -12.57 10.89
CA GLN A 299 12.39 -12.66 11.38
C GLN A 299 13.21 -13.77 10.69
N GLY A 300 12.59 -14.59 9.83
CA GLY A 300 13.24 -15.71 9.12
C GLY A 300 13.60 -15.45 7.65
N PHE A 301 13.21 -14.32 7.06
CA PHE A 301 13.35 -14.08 5.61
C PHE A 301 14.74 -13.60 5.15
N HIS A 302 15.81 -14.08 5.78
CA HIS A 302 17.17 -13.75 5.33
C HIS A 302 17.86 -14.85 4.51
N HIS A 303 17.25 -16.00 4.26
CA HIS A 303 17.78 -17.00 3.31
C HIS A 303 16.64 -17.61 2.47
N PHE A 304 16.35 -17.01 1.31
CA PHE A 304 15.60 -17.71 0.26
C PHE A 304 16.54 -18.69 -0.44
N GLY A 305 16.62 -19.91 0.10
CA GLY A 305 17.30 -21.04 -0.51
C GLY A 305 16.50 -22.31 -0.25
N HIS A 306 15.83 -22.80 -1.29
CA HIS A 306 15.06 -24.06 -1.37
C HIS A 306 13.93 -24.27 -0.35
N GLY A 307 12.73 -23.80 -0.72
CA GLY A 307 11.48 -24.25 -0.10
C GLY A 307 11.20 -25.72 -0.40
N SER A 308 10.37 -26.37 0.42
CA SER A 308 9.97 -27.75 0.19
C SER A 308 9.13 -27.87 -1.11
N MET A 309 9.16 -29.03 -1.78
CA MET A 309 8.38 -29.26 -3.02
C MET A 309 6.88 -28.93 -2.87
N MET A 310 6.34 -29.06 -1.65
CA MET A 310 4.94 -28.75 -1.35
C MET A 310 4.68 -27.23 -1.32
N GLU A 311 5.59 -26.45 -0.74
CA GLU A 311 5.48 -24.98 -0.69
C GLU A 311 5.60 -24.36 -2.08
N GLU A 312 6.50 -24.90 -2.91
CA GLU A 312 6.66 -24.45 -4.29
C GLU A 312 5.42 -24.76 -5.15
N ALA A 313 4.82 -25.94 -4.97
CA ALA A 313 3.56 -26.30 -5.62
C ALA A 313 2.40 -25.38 -5.20
N MET A 314 2.25 -25.10 -3.91
CA MET A 314 1.23 -24.18 -3.40
C MET A 314 1.43 -22.75 -3.91
N ARG A 315 2.68 -22.29 -4.01
CA ARG A 315 3.00 -20.98 -4.58
C ARG A 315 2.60 -20.92 -6.05
N SER A 316 2.94 -21.93 -6.84
CA SER A 316 2.55 -22.00 -8.26
C SER A 316 1.03 -22.03 -8.44
N GLU A 317 0.31 -22.75 -7.58
CA GLU A 317 -1.16 -22.76 -7.59
C GLU A 317 -1.75 -21.39 -7.25
N LEU A 318 -1.20 -20.69 -6.26
CA LEU A 318 -1.64 -19.34 -5.93
C LEU A 318 -1.42 -18.34 -7.08
N ILE A 319 -0.27 -18.39 -7.74
CA ILE A 319 0.03 -17.55 -8.92
C ILE A 319 -1.01 -17.81 -10.02
N MET A 320 -1.36 -19.07 -10.29
CA MET A 320 -2.40 -19.41 -11.28
C MET A 320 -3.75 -18.82 -10.90
N LEU A 321 -4.21 -19.01 -9.66
CA LEU A 321 -5.50 -18.50 -9.19
C LEU A 321 -5.56 -16.96 -9.23
N CYS A 322 -4.48 -16.28 -8.82
CA CYS A 322 -4.39 -14.83 -8.90
C CYS A 322 -4.42 -14.36 -10.36
N GLY A 323 -3.68 -15.01 -11.26
CA GLY A 323 -3.70 -14.66 -12.68
C GLY A 323 -5.06 -14.86 -13.35
N GLU A 324 -5.77 -15.94 -13.01
CA GLU A 324 -7.16 -16.16 -13.48
C GLU A 324 -8.11 -15.07 -12.96
N ALA A 325 -8.01 -14.72 -11.67
CA ALA A 325 -8.84 -13.66 -11.08
C ALA A 325 -8.56 -12.29 -11.72
N GLU A 326 -7.29 -11.96 -11.95
CA GLU A 326 -6.87 -10.74 -12.66
C GLU A 326 -7.46 -10.72 -14.08
N GLY A 327 -7.32 -11.81 -14.84
CA GLY A 327 -7.87 -11.90 -16.20
C GLY A 327 -9.39 -11.76 -16.27
N LEU A 328 -10.13 -12.32 -15.29
CA LEU A 328 -11.59 -12.16 -15.19
C LEU A 328 -11.98 -10.71 -14.86
N MET A 329 -11.25 -10.07 -13.96
CA MET A 329 -11.47 -8.66 -13.60
C MET A 329 -11.19 -7.74 -14.79
N GLU A 330 -10.04 -7.90 -15.45
CA GLU A 330 -9.68 -7.14 -16.64
C GLU A 330 -10.71 -7.33 -17.77
N SER A 331 -11.20 -8.56 -17.94
CA SER A 331 -12.27 -8.88 -18.89
C SER A 331 -13.56 -8.10 -18.60
N HIS A 332 -14.00 -8.12 -17.34
CA HIS A 332 -15.20 -7.39 -16.90
C HIS A 332 -15.07 -5.89 -17.16
N TYR A 333 -13.95 -5.30 -16.77
CA TYR A 333 -13.72 -3.86 -16.96
C TYR A 333 -13.53 -3.49 -18.42
N SER A 334 -12.90 -4.34 -19.23
CA SER A 334 -12.80 -4.12 -20.67
C SER A 334 -14.18 -4.08 -21.35
N ASP A 335 -15.07 -5.00 -20.97
CA ASP A 335 -16.46 -4.99 -21.48
C ASP A 335 -17.26 -3.76 -20.98
N LEU A 336 -17.07 -3.35 -19.73
CA LEU A 336 -17.67 -2.14 -19.17
C LEU A 336 -17.18 -0.88 -19.92
N LEU A 337 -15.86 -0.72 -20.07
CA LEU A 337 -15.25 0.43 -20.72
C LEU A 337 -15.67 0.52 -22.19
N ALA A 338 -15.78 -0.62 -22.87
CA ALA A 338 -16.26 -0.70 -24.25
C ALA A 338 -17.74 -0.29 -24.43
N SER A 339 -18.50 -0.08 -23.34
CA SER A 339 -19.87 0.45 -23.42
C SER A 339 -19.94 1.97 -23.56
N TYR A 340 -18.83 2.68 -23.32
CA TYR A 340 -18.72 4.13 -23.50
C TYR A 340 -18.30 4.48 -24.94
N ASP A 341 -18.72 5.67 -25.41
CA ASP A 341 -18.38 6.16 -26.76
C ASP A 341 -16.85 6.29 -26.96
N ASN A 342 -16.15 6.78 -25.92
CA ASN A 342 -14.69 6.89 -25.90
C ASN A 342 -14.11 6.12 -24.70
N PRO A 343 -13.88 4.79 -24.82
CA PRO A 343 -13.46 3.96 -23.68
C PRO A 343 -12.19 4.45 -22.97
N LEU A 344 -11.25 5.03 -23.73
CA LEU A 344 -9.96 5.50 -23.19
C LEU A 344 -10.08 6.73 -22.26
N ASP A 345 -11.21 7.43 -22.27
CA ASP A 345 -11.45 8.57 -21.35
C ASP A 345 -11.94 8.10 -19.97
N HIS A 346 -12.29 6.82 -19.85
CA HIS A 346 -12.89 6.24 -18.65
C HIS A 346 -11.99 5.21 -17.96
N LEU A 347 -10.71 5.09 -18.35
CA LEU A 347 -9.79 4.10 -17.78
C LEU A 347 -9.65 4.18 -16.25
N SER A 348 -9.88 5.36 -15.66
CA SER A 348 -9.88 5.57 -14.21
C SER A 348 -10.98 4.82 -13.45
N LEU A 349 -11.98 4.27 -14.15
CA LEU A 349 -12.98 3.39 -13.55
C LEU A 349 -12.38 2.03 -13.13
N PHE A 350 -11.27 1.62 -13.75
CA PHE A 350 -10.56 0.42 -13.32
C PHE A 350 -9.82 0.71 -12.00
N PRO A 351 -10.07 -0.06 -10.92
CA PRO A 351 -9.58 0.27 -9.57
C PRO A 351 -8.07 0.44 -9.46
N TYR A 352 -7.30 -0.29 -10.29
CA TYR A 352 -5.84 -0.27 -10.25
C TYR A 352 -5.21 0.62 -11.34
N TYR A 353 -6.00 1.47 -12.02
CA TYR A 353 -5.48 2.28 -13.13
C TYR A 353 -4.33 3.21 -12.72
N SER A 354 -4.36 3.77 -11.51
CA SER A 354 -3.25 4.57 -10.95
C SER A 354 -1.95 3.77 -10.85
N ASN A 355 -2.03 2.51 -10.39
CA ASN A 355 -0.86 1.62 -10.31
C ASN A 355 -0.27 1.37 -11.71
N TYR A 356 -1.12 1.26 -12.73
CA TYR A 356 -0.70 1.11 -14.12
C TYR A 356 -0.06 2.39 -14.69
N LEU A 357 -0.50 3.59 -14.28
CA LEU A 357 0.16 4.84 -14.64
C LEU A 357 1.58 4.92 -14.05
N GLU A 358 1.71 4.62 -12.76
CA GLU A 358 3.00 4.62 -12.05
C GLU A 358 3.96 3.56 -12.63
N LEU A 359 3.47 2.35 -12.87
CA LEU A 359 4.25 1.27 -13.45
C LEU A 359 4.72 1.61 -14.87
N SER A 360 3.85 2.17 -15.72
CA SER A 360 4.21 2.54 -17.08
C SER A 360 5.25 3.67 -17.11
N LEU A 361 5.11 4.65 -16.22
CA LEU A 361 6.10 5.72 -16.06
C LEU A 361 7.45 5.18 -15.59
N LEU A 362 7.45 4.26 -14.62
CA LEU A 362 8.66 3.61 -14.12
C LEU A 362 9.35 2.82 -15.25
N GLU A 363 8.60 1.97 -15.95
CA GLU A 363 9.09 1.15 -17.06
C GLU A 363 9.68 2.02 -18.18
N TYR A 364 8.99 3.09 -18.57
CA TYR A 364 9.49 4.06 -19.54
C TYR A 364 10.77 4.75 -19.05
N THR A 365 10.79 5.21 -17.80
CA THR A 365 11.93 5.92 -17.23
C THR A 365 13.17 5.04 -17.16
N LEU A 366 13.01 3.76 -16.78
CA LEU A 366 14.12 2.80 -16.75
C LEU A 366 14.62 2.48 -18.16
N LEU A 367 13.71 2.27 -19.12
CA LEU A 367 14.06 2.06 -20.52
C LEU A 367 14.86 3.23 -21.09
N MET A 368 14.39 4.47 -20.91
CA MET A 368 14.99 5.68 -21.49
C MET A 368 16.39 6.00 -20.95
N ARG A 369 16.80 5.43 -19.80
CA ARG A 369 18.19 5.51 -19.32
C ARG A 369 19.18 4.75 -20.20
N HIS A 370 18.68 3.84 -21.03
CA HIS A 370 19.49 2.87 -21.75
C HIS A 370 19.31 2.91 -23.28
N VAL A 371 18.44 3.79 -23.78
CA VAL A 371 18.24 4.04 -25.21
C VAL A 371 18.45 5.52 -25.55
N PRO A 372 19.03 5.85 -26.71
CA PRO A 372 19.34 7.24 -27.07
C PRO A 372 18.10 8.05 -27.49
N SER A 373 17.03 7.37 -27.89
CA SER A 373 15.77 7.96 -28.32
C SER A 373 14.62 7.00 -28.00
N PRO A 374 13.37 7.49 -27.92
CA PRO A 374 12.20 6.62 -27.77
C PRO A 374 12.16 5.55 -28.87
N PRO A 375 11.76 4.31 -28.55
CA PRO A 375 11.66 3.24 -29.54
C PRO A 375 10.56 3.53 -30.56
N GLY A 376 10.75 3.08 -31.80
CA GLY A 376 9.78 3.22 -32.88
C GLY A 376 8.82 2.04 -32.97
N ARG A 377 9.27 0.82 -32.66
CA ARG A 377 8.45 -0.40 -32.68
C ARG A 377 8.59 -1.18 -31.39
N VAL A 378 7.47 -1.38 -30.71
CA VAL A 378 7.37 -2.03 -29.40
C VAL A 378 6.52 -3.27 -29.51
N ALA A 379 6.99 -4.40 -28.97
CA ALA A 379 6.16 -5.56 -28.71
C ALA A 379 5.80 -5.64 -27.23
N PHE A 380 4.56 -5.98 -26.92
CA PHE A 380 4.09 -6.25 -25.57
C PHE A 380 3.49 -7.65 -25.52
N VAL A 381 4.07 -8.55 -24.73
CA VAL A 381 3.66 -9.96 -24.64
C VAL A 381 2.88 -10.16 -23.34
N GLY A 382 1.71 -10.79 -23.44
CA GLY A 382 0.77 -10.94 -22.33
C GLY A 382 0.02 -9.64 -22.05
N SER A 383 -0.54 -9.02 -23.09
CA SER A 383 -1.23 -7.74 -22.96
C SER A 383 -2.58 -7.84 -22.25
N GLY A 384 -3.23 -9.01 -22.26
CA GLY A 384 -4.51 -9.23 -21.62
C GLY A 384 -5.70 -8.51 -22.28
N PRO A 385 -6.92 -8.71 -21.76
CA PRO A 385 -8.14 -8.08 -22.26
C PRO A 385 -8.23 -6.58 -21.97
N LEU A 386 -7.44 -6.08 -21.02
CA LEU A 386 -7.38 -4.67 -20.62
C LEU A 386 -5.90 -4.20 -20.60
N PRO A 387 -5.32 -3.88 -21.77
CA PRO A 387 -3.87 -3.75 -21.95
C PRO A 387 -3.34 -2.37 -21.50
N LEU A 388 -3.60 -2.00 -20.24
CA LEU A 388 -3.41 -0.64 -19.71
C LEU A 388 -1.99 -0.12 -19.87
N THR A 389 -0.97 -0.93 -19.61
CA THR A 389 0.42 -0.47 -19.79
C THR A 389 0.72 -0.14 -21.24
N SER A 390 0.34 -1.00 -22.18
CA SER A 390 0.56 -0.73 -23.60
C SER A 390 -0.15 0.55 -24.03
N VAL A 391 -1.38 0.78 -23.54
CA VAL A 391 -2.19 1.96 -23.83
C VAL A 391 -1.59 3.22 -23.21
N VAL A 392 -1.14 3.17 -21.96
CA VAL A 392 -0.52 4.32 -21.27
C VAL A 392 0.82 4.66 -21.90
N LEU A 393 1.68 3.67 -22.16
CA LEU A 393 2.95 3.87 -22.86
C LEU A 393 2.71 4.49 -24.24
N ALA A 394 1.78 3.93 -25.02
CA ALA A 394 1.42 4.45 -26.33
C ALA A 394 0.92 5.89 -26.25
N LYS A 395 -0.06 6.19 -25.39
CA LYS A 395 -0.74 7.48 -25.34
C LYS A 395 0.11 8.60 -24.72
N GLN A 396 0.88 8.29 -23.67
CA GLN A 396 1.53 9.32 -22.83
C GLN A 396 3.05 9.40 -23.00
N HIS A 397 3.72 8.28 -23.30
CA HIS A 397 5.18 8.21 -23.23
C HIS A 397 5.87 7.95 -24.58
N MET A 398 5.17 7.30 -25.52
CA MET A 398 5.67 6.90 -26.84
C MET A 398 4.59 7.16 -27.92
N PRO A 399 4.15 8.43 -28.12
CA PRO A 399 3.06 8.75 -29.05
C PRO A 399 3.39 8.46 -30.52
N ALA A 400 4.68 8.37 -30.87
CA ALA A 400 5.13 8.08 -32.24
C ALA A 400 5.43 6.58 -32.48
N ALA A 401 5.30 5.72 -31.47
CA ALA A 401 5.67 4.32 -31.59
C ALA A 401 4.50 3.44 -32.04
N GLU A 402 4.81 2.40 -32.82
CA GLU A 402 3.92 1.29 -33.13
C GLU A 402 3.98 0.25 -32.01
N PHE A 403 2.81 -0.20 -31.55
CA PHE A 403 2.69 -1.24 -30.52
C PHE A 403 2.09 -2.50 -31.12
N HIS A 404 2.76 -3.63 -30.91
CA HIS A 404 2.30 -4.95 -31.27
C HIS A 404 2.08 -5.75 -29.98
N ASN A 405 0.82 -5.93 -29.62
CA ASN A 405 0.39 -6.63 -28.43
C ASN A 405 0.10 -8.10 -28.76
N TYR A 406 0.66 -9.03 -27.99
CA TYR A 406 0.50 -10.46 -28.19
C TYR A 406 -0.20 -11.08 -26.99
N ASP A 407 -1.25 -11.85 -27.28
CA ASP A 407 -1.95 -12.66 -26.29
C ASP A 407 -2.34 -14.01 -26.89
N LEU A 408 -2.46 -15.03 -26.04
CA LEU A 408 -2.90 -16.37 -26.44
C LEU A 408 -4.41 -16.44 -26.64
N ASP A 409 -5.17 -15.61 -25.90
CA ASP A 409 -6.62 -15.62 -25.93
C ASP A 409 -7.16 -14.66 -27.01
N PRO A 410 -7.83 -15.17 -28.06
CA PRO A 410 -8.45 -14.30 -29.07
C PRO A 410 -9.50 -13.36 -28.48
N THR A 411 -10.22 -13.79 -27.43
CA THR A 411 -11.26 -12.95 -26.81
C THR A 411 -10.67 -11.79 -26.03
N ALA A 412 -9.48 -11.96 -25.45
CA ALA A 412 -8.72 -10.89 -24.83
C ALA A 412 -8.30 -9.84 -25.86
N ASN A 413 -7.77 -10.27 -27.00
CA ASN A 413 -7.39 -9.35 -28.09
C ASN A 413 -8.61 -8.61 -28.68
N ASP A 414 -9.73 -9.29 -28.86
CA ASP A 414 -10.97 -8.65 -29.33
C ASP A 414 -11.48 -7.58 -28.36
N ARG A 415 -11.42 -7.85 -27.06
CA ARG A 415 -11.73 -6.89 -25.98
C ARG A 415 -10.78 -5.68 -26.04
N ALA A 416 -9.49 -5.92 -26.06
CA ALA A 416 -8.47 -4.90 -26.15
C ALA A 416 -8.65 -3.99 -27.39
N CYS A 417 -8.93 -4.57 -28.56
CA CYS A 417 -9.23 -3.82 -29.78
C CYS A 417 -10.44 -2.89 -29.64
N ARG A 418 -11.49 -3.31 -28.91
CA ARG A 418 -12.70 -2.51 -28.72
C ARG A 418 -12.44 -1.22 -27.96
N LEU A 419 -11.47 -1.22 -27.05
CA LEU A 419 -11.12 -0.04 -26.26
C LEU A 419 -10.60 1.12 -27.13
N LEU A 420 -10.01 0.82 -28.29
CA LEU A 420 -9.41 1.83 -29.16
C LEU A 420 -10.41 2.45 -30.16
N ARG A 421 -11.67 1.99 -30.21
CA ARG A 421 -12.66 2.42 -31.23
C ARG A 421 -12.93 3.93 -31.25
N GLY A 422 -12.84 4.59 -30.10
CA GLY A 422 -13.03 6.04 -29.97
C GLY A 422 -11.77 6.88 -30.27
N ASP A 423 -10.62 6.25 -30.55
CA ASP A 423 -9.34 6.93 -30.76
C ASP A 423 -8.64 6.42 -32.04
N PRO A 424 -8.89 7.07 -33.19
CA PRO A 424 -8.37 6.62 -34.49
C PRO A 424 -6.83 6.60 -34.57
N ASP A 425 -6.14 7.48 -33.84
CA ASP A 425 -4.68 7.50 -33.80
C ASP A 425 -4.15 6.25 -33.10
N MET A 426 -4.66 5.98 -31.89
CA MET A 426 -4.32 4.78 -31.13
C MET A 426 -4.65 3.51 -31.92
N ALA A 427 -5.83 3.45 -32.55
CA ALA A 427 -6.25 2.30 -33.36
C ALA A 427 -5.36 2.06 -34.59
N ALA A 428 -4.76 3.11 -35.17
CA ALA A 428 -3.88 2.99 -36.33
C ALA A 428 -2.48 2.45 -35.97
N ARG A 429 -2.01 2.70 -34.75
CA ARG A 429 -0.63 2.37 -34.33
C ARG A 429 -0.52 1.24 -33.31
N MET A 430 -1.65 0.74 -32.80
CA MET A 430 -1.68 -0.42 -31.89
C MET A 430 -2.35 -1.62 -32.58
N ALA A 431 -1.62 -2.71 -32.70
CA ALA A 431 -2.11 -3.97 -33.25
C ALA A 431 -2.16 -5.05 -32.14
N PHE A 432 -3.18 -5.90 -32.17
CA PHE A 432 -3.36 -7.03 -31.25
C PHE A 432 -3.32 -8.34 -32.03
N HIS A 433 -2.47 -9.26 -31.58
CA HIS A 433 -2.15 -10.50 -32.28
C HIS A 433 -2.47 -11.69 -31.39
N THR A 434 -3.36 -12.57 -31.87
CA THR A 434 -3.62 -13.86 -31.24
C THR A 434 -2.55 -14.85 -31.66
N ALA A 435 -1.46 -14.92 -30.90
CA ALA A 435 -0.34 -15.80 -31.19
C ALA A 435 0.46 -16.11 -29.93
N ASP A 436 0.95 -17.35 -29.85
CA ASP A 436 2.01 -17.69 -28.90
C ASP A 436 3.31 -17.01 -29.35
N VAL A 437 3.91 -16.21 -28.48
CA VAL A 437 5.19 -15.54 -28.76
C VAL A 437 6.29 -16.54 -29.12
N LEU A 438 6.21 -17.79 -28.65
CA LEU A 438 7.15 -18.86 -29.00
C LEU A 438 7.05 -19.27 -30.49
N SER A 439 5.97 -18.90 -31.18
CA SER A 439 5.81 -19.08 -32.62
C SER A 439 6.29 -17.87 -33.45
N VAL A 440 6.41 -16.70 -32.82
CA VAL A 440 6.86 -15.46 -33.45
C VAL A 440 8.38 -15.48 -33.54
N THR A 441 8.94 -15.35 -34.74
CA THR A 441 10.39 -15.52 -34.94
C THR A 441 10.98 -14.35 -35.70
N HIS A 442 10.80 -14.29 -37.02
CA HIS A 442 11.37 -13.23 -37.84
C HIS A 442 10.86 -11.84 -37.44
N GLU A 443 9.60 -11.72 -37.00
CA GLU A 443 9.02 -10.45 -36.56
C GLU A 443 9.74 -9.86 -35.34
N LEU A 444 10.26 -10.70 -34.43
CA LEU A 444 10.96 -10.25 -33.23
C LEU A 444 12.23 -9.43 -33.54
N ARG A 445 12.81 -9.59 -34.74
CA ARG A 445 13.96 -8.79 -35.21
C ARG A 445 13.59 -7.35 -35.50
N GLY A 446 12.31 -7.07 -35.72
CA GLY A 446 11.81 -5.75 -36.10
C GLY A 446 11.36 -4.89 -34.93
N PHE A 447 11.45 -5.37 -33.69
CA PHE A 447 11.11 -4.60 -32.49
C PHE A 447 12.36 -4.03 -31.83
N ASP A 448 12.30 -2.74 -31.49
CA ASP A 448 13.34 -2.06 -30.72
C ASP A 448 13.29 -2.50 -29.26
N VAL A 449 12.08 -2.75 -28.76
CA VAL A 449 11.81 -3.15 -27.38
C VAL A 449 10.75 -4.25 -27.34
N VAL A 450 10.97 -5.25 -26.51
CA VAL A 450 9.97 -6.27 -26.13
C VAL A 450 9.69 -6.15 -24.65
N PHE A 451 8.43 -5.97 -24.28
CA PHE A 451 7.93 -6.04 -22.92
C PHE A 451 7.35 -7.43 -22.65
N LEU A 452 7.71 -8.03 -21.52
CA LEU A 452 7.10 -9.26 -21.01
C LEU A 452 6.30 -8.94 -19.75
N ALA A 453 4.98 -9.16 -19.81
CA ALA A 453 4.10 -8.99 -18.67
C ALA A 453 4.40 -10.00 -17.55
N ALA A 454 3.86 -9.74 -16.37
CA ALA A 454 4.17 -10.51 -15.18
C ALA A 454 3.74 -11.99 -15.28
N LEU A 455 2.56 -12.23 -15.86
CA LEU A 455 1.94 -13.53 -16.00
C LEU A 455 2.31 -14.28 -17.29
N VAL A 456 3.20 -13.73 -18.12
CA VAL A 456 3.74 -14.46 -19.28
C VAL A 456 4.55 -15.65 -18.79
N GLY A 457 4.09 -16.85 -19.15
CA GLY A 457 4.62 -18.09 -18.61
C GLY A 457 4.29 -18.18 -17.13
N ILE A 458 3.08 -18.66 -16.80
CA ILE A 458 2.53 -18.65 -15.44
C ILE A 458 3.47 -19.41 -14.46
N GLY A 459 4.27 -20.34 -14.97
CA GLY A 459 5.41 -20.94 -14.27
C GLY A 459 6.77 -20.31 -14.61
N HIS A 460 7.70 -20.34 -13.66
CA HIS A 460 9.08 -19.86 -13.83
C HIS A 460 9.76 -20.46 -15.08
N ASP A 461 9.72 -21.78 -15.25
CA ASP A 461 10.34 -22.46 -16.40
C ASP A 461 9.76 -22.01 -17.74
N GLU A 462 8.45 -21.76 -17.80
CA GLU A 462 7.78 -21.30 -19.02
C GLU A 462 8.20 -19.87 -19.35
N LYS A 463 8.28 -19.01 -18.34
CA LYS A 463 8.77 -17.64 -18.49
C LYS A 463 10.22 -17.60 -18.97
N VAL A 464 11.09 -18.46 -18.42
CA VAL A 464 12.47 -18.63 -18.89
C VAL A 464 12.49 -19.08 -20.36
N ARG A 465 11.64 -20.03 -20.75
CA ARG A 465 11.54 -20.47 -22.16
C ARG A 465 11.14 -19.34 -23.10
N VAL A 466 10.23 -18.46 -22.67
CA VAL A 466 9.86 -17.24 -23.43
C VAL A 466 11.06 -16.29 -23.53
N ILE A 467 11.74 -16.02 -22.42
CA ILE A 467 12.94 -15.15 -22.40
C ILE A 467 14.01 -15.68 -23.36
N GLU A 468 14.31 -16.99 -23.32
CA GLU A 468 15.30 -17.61 -24.21
C GLU A 468 14.88 -17.54 -25.68
N HIS A 469 13.60 -17.70 -25.96
CA HIS A 469 13.07 -17.59 -27.33
C HIS A 469 13.20 -16.16 -27.86
N VAL A 470 12.86 -15.18 -27.05
CA VAL A 470 13.01 -13.76 -27.36
C VAL A 470 14.50 -13.42 -27.53
N ALA A 471 15.38 -13.95 -26.68
CA ALA A 471 16.83 -13.80 -26.81
C ALA A 471 17.37 -14.35 -28.14
N ARG A 472 16.80 -15.44 -28.66
CA ARG A 472 17.22 -16.07 -29.92
C ARG A 472 16.85 -15.26 -31.16
N HIS A 473 15.76 -14.49 -31.09
CA HIS A 473 15.16 -13.89 -32.29
C HIS A 473 15.21 -12.35 -32.33
N MET A 474 15.39 -11.66 -31.20
CA MET A 474 15.55 -10.20 -31.19
C MET A 474 16.83 -9.76 -31.92
N ALA A 475 16.79 -8.57 -32.50
CA ALA A 475 17.97 -7.95 -33.10
C ALA A 475 19.01 -7.60 -32.02
N PRO A 476 20.33 -7.71 -32.34
CA PRO A 476 21.37 -7.19 -31.45
C PRO A 476 21.15 -5.70 -31.15
N GLY A 477 21.31 -5.31 -29.89
CA GLY A 477 21.06 -3.96 -29.40
C GLY A 477 19.64 -3.69 -28.92
N ALA A 478 18.65 -4.51 -29.31
CA ALA A 478 17.27 -4.36 -28.86
C ALA A 478 17.14 -4.63 -27.34
N ILE A 479 16.12 -4.03 -26.72
CA ILE A 479 15.90 -4.07 -25.27
C ILE A 479 14.77 -5.03 -24.91
N LEU A 480 14.99 -5.83 -23.88
CA LEU A 480 13.97 -6.62 -23.21
C LEU A 480 13.63 -5.94 -21.87
N VAL A 481 12.34 -5.66 -21.65
CA VAL A 481 11.81 -5.22 -20.36
C VAL A 481 10.97 -6.35 -19.79
N VAL A 482 11.34 -6.87 -18.61
CA VAL A 482 10.66 -8.01 -17.99
C VAL A 482 10.06 -7.58 -16.66
N ARG A 483 8.77 -7.87 -16.47
CA ARG A 483 8.15 -7.82 -15.15
C ARG A 483 8.51 -9.05 -14.35
N SER A 484 9.04 -8.84 -13.15
CA SER A 484 9.42 -9.84 -12.17
C SER A 484 8.73 -9.54 -10.83
N ALA A 485 9.05 -10.30 -9.79
CA ALA A 485 8.62 -10.07 -8.43
C ALA A 485 9.79 -10.17 -7.45
N HIS A 486 9.62 -9.58 -6.27
CA HIS A 486 10.60 -9.61 -5.20
C HIS A 486 9.88 -9.63 -3.85
N SER A 487 10.51 -10.23 -2.84
CA SER A 487 9.93 -10.43 -1.49
C SER A 487 8.56 -11.14 -1.55
N ALA A 488 7.61 -10.75 -0.70
CA ALA A 488 6.27 -11.33 -0.64
C ALA A 488 5.49 -11.24 -1.97
N ARG A 489 5.86 -10.35 -2.88
CA ARG A 489 5.21 -10.25 -4.20
C ARG A 489 5.49 -11.48 -5.08
N ALA A 490 6.49 -12.28 -4.73
CA ALA A 490 6.79 -13.57 -5.36
C ALA A 490 5.69 -14.63 -5.16
N PHE A 491 4.73 -14.39 -4.27
CA PHE A 491 3.52 -15.22 -4.15
C PHE A 491 2.45 -14.91 -5.21
N LEU A 492 2.54 -13.73 -5.86
CA LEU A 492 1.57 -13.27 -6.85
C LEU A 492 2.08 -13.43 -8.28
N TYR A 493 3.40 -13.24 -8.50
CA TYR A 493 3.98 -13.32 -9.84
C TYR A 493 5.30 -14.12 -9.86
N PRO A 494 5.64 -14.73 -11.00
CA PRO A 494 6.92 -15.41 -11.19
C PRO A 494 8.11 -14.47 -10.99
N VAL A 495 9.09 -14.94 -10.22
CA VAL A 495 10.39 -14.28 -10.05
C VAL A 495 11.29 -14.65 -11.23
N VAL A 496 11.92 -13.64 -11.81
CA VAL A 496 12.99 -13.75 -12.80
C VAL A 496 14.27 -13.24 -12.16
N GLU A 497 15.27 -14.10 -12.06
CA GLU A 497 16.60 -13.83 -11.56
C GLU A 497 17.54 -13.44 -12.71
N PRO A 498 18.66 -12.75 -12.45
CA PRO A 498 19.65 -12.42 -13.48
C PRO A 498 20.16 -13.65 -14.26
N ALA A 499 20.21 -14.82 -13.61
CA ALA A 499 20.65 -16.07 -14.23
C ALA A 499 19.69 -16.62 -15.31
N ASP A 500 18.42 -16.17 -15.28
CA ASP A 500 17.36 -16.58 -16.21
C ASP A 500 17.41 -15.81 -17.52
N LEU A 501 18.02 -14.62 -17.51
CA LEU A 501 18.13 -13.71 -18.66
C LEU A 501 19.28 -14.11 -19.61
N ARG A 502 19.43 -15.42 -19.84
CA ARG A 502 20.49 -15.98 -20.69
C ARG A 502 20.37 -15.42 -22.11
N GLY A 503 21.49 -14.90 -22.61
CA GLY A 503 21.54 -14.27 -23.93
C GLY A 503 21.21 -12.78 -23.95
N PHE A 504 20.99 -12.17 -22.77
CA PHE A 504 20.90 -10.73 -22.56
C PHE A 504 21.98 -10.22 -21.59
N GLU A 505 22.31 -8.95 -21.72
CA GLU A 505 23.07 -8.16 -20.75
C GLU A 505 22.07 -7.43 -19.84
N VAL A 506 22.05 -7.73 -18.53
CA VAL A 506 21.16 -7.05 -17.58
C VAL A 506 21.69 -5.65 -17.30
N LEU A 507 20.89 -4.63 -17.59
CA LEU A 507 21.28 -3.21 -17.46
C LEU A 507 20.80 -2.60 -16.15
N SER A 508 19.56 -2.91 -15.74
CA SER A 508 18.99 -2.46 -14.48
C SER A 508 17.95 -3.43 -13.95
N ILE A 509 17.87 -3.51 -12.62
CA ILE A 509 16.84 -4.22 -11.88
C ILE A 509 16.28 -3.23 -10.87
N HIS A 510 14.96 -3.08 -10.86
CA HIS A 510 14.28 -2.21 -9.93
C HIS A 510 13.19 -2.98 -9.18
N HIS A 511 13.24 -2.90 -7.85
CA HIS A 511 12.23 -3.44 -6.95
C HIS A 511 11.49 -2.27 -6.30
N PRO A 512 10.27 -1.93 -6.76
CA PRO A 512 9.55 -0.78 -6.23
C PRO A 512 9.22 -0.97 -4.74
N GLY A 513 9.30 0.10 -3.95
CA GLY A 513 8.93 0.10 -2.54
C GLY A 513 7.50 0.59 -2.27
N ASP A 514 6.77 0.93 -3.33
CA ASP A 514 5.48 1.63 -3.31
C ASP A 514 4.34 0.74 -3.85
N GLN A 515 3.29 1.37 -4.39
CA GLN A 515 2.09 0.73 -4.92
C GLN A 515 2.32 0.00 -6.26
N VAL A 516 3.51 0.15 -6.87
CA VAL A 516 3.90 -0.63 -8.04
C VAL A 516 4.30 -2.03 -7.60
N ILE A 517 3.56 -3.04 -8.07
CA ILE A 517 3.72 -4.42 -7.60
C ILE A 517 4.88 -5.11 -8.31
N ASN A 518 5.00 -4.97 -9.63
CA ASN A 518 6.02 -5.71 -10.38
C ASN A 518 7.40 -5.08 -10.24
N SER A 519 8.41 -5.93 -10.00
CA SER A 519 9.80 -5.56 -10.24
C SER A 519 10.04 -5.42 -11.75
N VAL A 520 10.89 -4.50 -12.16
CA VAL A 520 11.19 -4.25 -13.58
C VAL A 520 12.65 -4.54 -13.84
N ILE A 521 12.93 -5.40 -14.81
CA ILE A 521 14.28 -5.71 -15.27
C ILE A 521 14.44 -5.22 -16.70
N VAL A 522 15.43 -4.37 -16.94
CA VAL A 522 15.79 -3.91 -18.29
C VAL A 522 17.09 -4.60 -18.71
N SER A 523 17.05 -5.27 -19.85
CA SER A 523 18.18 -6.02 -20.40
C SER A 523 18.38 -5.75 -21.89
N ARG A 524 19.60 -5.87 -22.40
CA ARG A 524 19.94 -5.61 -23.80
C ARG A 524 20.44 -6.86 -24.50
N LYS A 525 20.04 -7.05 -25.75
CA LYS A 525 20.63 -8.08 -26.61
C LYS A 525 22.07 -7.68 -26.99
N PRO A 526 23.12 -8.45 -26.65
CA PRO A 526 24.50 -8.08 -26.95
C PRO A 526 24.80 -8.09 -28.46
N HIS A 527 25.75 -7.24 -28.89
CA HIS A 527 26.14 -7.03 -30.30
C HIS A 527 27.02 -8.14 -30.90
N GLY A 528 27.09 -9.33 -30.29
CA GLY A 528 27.83 -10.48 -30.80
C GLY A 528 27.19 -11.77 -30.30
N GLY A 529 27.15 -12.82 -31.13
CA GLY A 529 26.48 -14.10 -30.84
C GLY A 529 27.06 -14.93 -29.67
N HIS A 530 27.93 -14.35 -28.85
CA HIS A 530 28.43 -14.93 -27.61
C HIS A 530 28.20 -13.97 -26.45
N ALA A 531 27.34 -14.39 -25.51
CA ALA A 531 27.28 -13.79 -24.19
C ALA A 531 28.64 -13.98 -23.50
N PRO A 532 29.24 -12.96 -22.87
CA PRO A 532 30.30 -13.19 -21.91
C PRO A 532 29.71 -14.09 -20.81
N GLY A 533 30.34 -15.24 -20.55
CA GLY A 533 30.02 -16.05 -19.38
C GLY A 533 30.09 -15.17 -18.12
N ALA A 534 29.13 -15.37 -17.22
CA ALA A 534 28.94 -14.68 -15.95
C ALA A 534 30.24 -14.06 -15.36
N ALA A 535 30.55 -12.83 -15.77
CA ALA A 535 31.71 -12.08 -15.29
C ALA A 535 31.53 -10.59 -15.61
N ALA A 536 30.49 -10.00 -15.05
CA ALA A 536 30.48 -8.59 -14.69
C ALA A 536 29.79 -8.50 -13.33
N VAL A 537 30.56 -8.78 -12.28
CA VAL A 537 30.20 -8.39 -10.92
C VAL A 537 29.99 -6.87 -10.97
N MET A 538 28.72 -6.46 -10.91
CA MET A 538 28.33 -5.07 -10.79
C MET A 538 29.01 -4.54 -9.52
N ARG A 539 29.86 -3.53 -9.65
CA ARG A 539 30.27 -2.75 -8.48
C ARG A 539 28.99 -2.16 -7.88
N PRO A 540 28.73 -2.32 -6.58
CA PRO A 540 27.52 -1.80 -6.00
C PRO A 540 27.51 -0.27 -6.17
N CYS A 541 26.34 0.29 -6.41
CA CYS A 541 26.10 1.71 -6.19
C CYS A 541 26.57 2.06 -4.76
N LYS A 542 27.11 3.26 -4.53
CA LYS A 542 27.51 3.73 -3.19
C LYS A 542 26.40 3.62 -2.12
N CYS A 543 25.14 3.50 -2.53
CA CYS A 543 24.00 3.21 -1.66
C CYS A 543 23.95 1.76 -1.16
N CYS A 544 24.49 0.80 -1.91
CA CYS A 544 24.49 -0.63 -1.59
C CYS A 544 25.74 -1.07 -0.80
N GLU A 545 26.89 -0.40 -0.97
CA GLU A 545 28.10 -0.65 -0.14
C GLU A 545 27.86 -0.31 1.35
N MET A 546 26.98 0.65 1.65
CA MET A 546 26.64 1.00 3.05
C MET A 546 25.78 -0.06 3.76
N MET A 547 25.17 -1.00 3.03
CA MET A 547 24.33 -2.07 3.61
C MET A 547 25.06 -3.42 3.73
N GLN A 548 26.23 -3.58 3.11
CA GLN A 548 27.02 -4.83 3.19
C GLN A 548 28.29 -4.70 4.07
N GLY A 549 28.50 -3.57 4.73
CA GLY A 549 29.67 -3.28 5.57
C GLY A 549 29.62 -3.78 7.02
N PHE A 550 28.70 -4.69 7.39
CA PHE A 550 28.61 -5.22 8.76
C PHE A 550 28.39 -6.74 8.81
N HIS A 551 29.09 -7.53 7.99
CA HIS A 551 29.21 -8.97 8.25
C HIS A 551 30.62 -9.47 7.94
N HIS A 552 31.57 -9.08 8.79
CA HIS A 552 32.78 -9.85 9.06
C HIS A 552 33.23 -9.55 10.48
N PHE A 553 32.70 -10.29 11.46
CA PHE A 553 33.39 -10.76 12.67
C PHE A 553 32.42 -11.62 13.48
N GLY A 554 32.81 -12.88 13.74
CA GLY A 554 32.29 -13.69 14.83
C GLY A 554 31.28 -14.79 14.45
N HIS A 555 31.78 -15.94 14.01
CA HIS A 555 31.53 -17.23 14.68
C HIS A 555 32.36 -18.32 13.99
N GLY A 556 33.63 -18.43 14.39
CA GLY A 556 34.41 -19.64 14.16
C GLY A 556 34.01 -20.68 15.20
N SER A 557 33.27 -21.71 14.79
CA SER A 557 33.15 -22.95 15.55
C SER A 557 34.34 -23.84 15.19
N MET A 558 35.41 -23.76 15.97
CA MET A 558 36.42 -24.83 16.00
C MET A 558 35.98 -25.86 17.03
N MET A 559 35.61 -27.05 16.53
CA MET A 559 35.73 -28.28 17.29
C MET A 559 37.22 -28.55 17.51
N GLU A 560 37.66 -28.67 18.75
CA GLU A 560 38.90 -29.37 19.10
C GLU A 560 38.62 -30.38 20.20
N GLU A 561 39.05 -31.61 19.93
CA GLU A 561 39.02 -32.78 20.79
C GLU A 561 39.99 -32.65 21.97
N VAL A 562 39.53 -33.13 23.12
CA VAL A 562 40.23 -33.93 24.16
C VAL A 562 41.77 -33.86 24.19
N ALA A 563 42.31 -33.30 25.28
CA ALA A 563 43.48 -33.88 25.97
C ALA A 563 43.47 -33.48 27.45
N LEU A 564 43.22 -34.46 28.31
CA LEU A 564 43.58 -34.48 29.72
C LEU A 564 45.10 -34.64 29.81
N GLU A 565 45.80 -33.73 30.47
CA GLU A 565 47.10 -34.03 31.08
C GLU A 565 47.26 -33.28 32.41
N GLU A 566 47.66 -34.06 33.40
CA GLU A 566 47.82 -33.75 34.81
C GLU A 566 48.96 -32.75 35.05
N LEU A 567 48.80 -31.86 36.04
CA LEU A 567 49.93 -31.12 36.63
C LEU A 567 50.38 -31.80 37.92
N PRO A 568 51.70 -31.93 38.19
CA PRO A 568 52.20 -32.67 39.34
C PRO A 568 52.24 -31.85 40.64
N SER A 569 52.03 -32.61 41.72
CA SER A 569 52.23 -32.36 43.18
C SER A 569 51.42 -31.27 43.85
#